data_AF-A0A1C5MNN3-F1
#
_entry.id   AF-A0A1C5MNN3-F1
#
_cell.length_a   1.000
_cell.length_b   1.000
_cell.length_c   1.000
_cell.angle_alpha   90.00
_cell.angle_beta   90.00
_cell.angle_gamma   90.00
#
_symmetry.space_group_name_H-M   'P 1'
#
loop_
_entity.id
_entity.type
_entity.pdbx_description
1 polymer ?
#
loop_
_entity_poly.entity_id
_entity_poly.type
_entity_poly.pdbx_seq_one_letter_code
_entity_poly.pdbx_strand_id
1 'polypeptide(L)'
;MRIFLVLNLVWFGIYTLISYSPYKELARWAKLDVNSKNILKCLLFGSAFGNEYLWYLHAIGMVYVVVYFAAKSQLDKIIHRCFPCLVILYWIMSEGTLLAFGKSVQPFMYRNWLVEGVGFYYMGKWIRKHECQRKTLSIGILIIGSIVTTAEYRICGRLEFYFGNLPMVYGMLALGKTVHIKDNILSMIGSKHSLHLYLYSPFVACVFSLLQMILFQTTRHQEVITVVVVLGTTWLVMQGWFIRAIEKLKIA
;
A
#
# COMPACT_ATOMS: atom_id res chain seq x y z
N MET A 1 -2.45 13.06 -7.06
CA MET A 1 -2.29 13.94 -5.88
C MET A 1 -3.63 14.25 -5.21
N ARG A 2 -4.57 14.95 -5.88
CA ARG A 2 -5.84 15.40 -5.27
C ARG A 2 -6.71 14.26 -4.70
N ILE A 3 -6.86 13.15 -5.42
CA ILE A 3 -7.72 12.04 -4.99
C ILE A 3 -7.29 11.40 -3.66
N PHE A 4 -6.00 11.27 -3.39
CA PHE A 4 -5.51 10.64 -2.14
C PHE A 4 -5.73 11.54 -0.93
N LEU A 5 -5.51 12.85 -1.08
CA LEU A 5 -5.77 13.83 -0.02
C LEU A 5 -7.27 13.96 0.27
N VAL A 6 -8.09 14.04 -0.79
CA VAL A 6 -9.55 14.08 -0.65
C VAL A 6 -10.06 12.79 0.02
N LEU A 7 -9.60 11.62 -0.43
CA LEU A 7 -9.99 10.36 0.20
C LEU A 7 -9.51 10.27 1.65
N ASN A 8 -8.31 10.77 1.97
CA ASN A 8 -7.82 10.80 3.34
C ASN A 8 -8.74 11.64 4.25
N LEU A 9 -9.18 12.82 3.79
CA LEU A 9 -10.12 13.67 4.52
C LEU A 9 -11.51 13.03 4.64
N VAL A 10 -12.03 12.45 3.56
CA VAL A 10 -13.32 11.74 3.57
C VAL A 10 -13.29 10.59 4.57
N TRP A 11 -12.23 9.77 4.55
CA TRP A 11 -12.07 8.67 5.48
C TRP A 11 -11.87 9.12 6.91
N PHE A 12 -11.11 10.20 7.13
CA PHE A 12 -11.00 10.80 8.46
C PHE A 12 -12.40 11.16 9.01
N GLY A 13 -13.23 11.82 8.20
CA GLY A 13 -14.62 12.14 8.56
C GLY A 13 -15.48 10.89 8.82
N ILE A 14 -15.42 9.88 7.94
CA ILE A 14 -16.14 8.61 8.12
C ILE A 14 -15.72 7.93 9.43
N TYR A 15 -14.42 7.82 9.71
CA TYR A 15 -13.92 7.23 10.94
C TYR A 15 -14.37 8.01 12.18
N THR A 16 -14.31 9.34 12.13
CA THR A 16 -14.85 10.17 13.22
C THR A 16 -16.34 9.90 13.45
N LEU A 17 -17.17 9.87 12.40
CA LEU A 17 -18.61 9.59 12.54
C LEU A 17 -18.88 8.19 13.09
N ILE A 18 -18.18 7.18 12.59
CA ILE A 18 -18.33 5.80 13.05
C ILE A 18 -17.84 5.64 14.50
N SER A 19 -16.85 6.41 14.94
CA SER A 19 -16.38 6.37 16.34
C SER A 19 -17.44 6.80 17.36
N TYR A 20 -18.44 7.60 16.94
CA TYR A 20 -19.59 7.99 17.77
C TYR A 20 -20.81 7.05 17.62
N SER A 21 -20.68 5.97 16.86
CA SER A 21 -21.76 5.01 16.64
C SER A 21 -22.16 4.28 17.93
N PRO A 22 -23.46 3.93 18.12
CA PRO A 22 -23.90 3.14 19.28
C PRO A 22 -23.33 1.71 19.30
N TYR A 23 -22.78 1.25 18.17
CA TYR A 23 -22.20 -0.09 18.07
C TYR A 23 -20.74 -0.13 18.52
N LYS A 24 -20.49 -0.70 19.71
CA LYS A 24 -19.17 -0.72 20.38
C LYS A 24 -18.02 -1.29 19.54
N GLU A 25 -18.24 -2.39 18.81
CA GLU A 25 -17.19 -3.03 18.00
C GLU A 25 -16.78 -2.17 16.80
N LEU A 26 -17.76 -1.54 16.14
CA LEU A 26 -17.52 -0.64 15.01
C LEU A 26 -16.88 0.68 15.45
N ALA A 27 -17.34 1.22 16.58
CA ALA A 27 -16.75 2.41 17.19
C ALA A 27 -15.30 2.17 17.62
N ARG A 28 -14.97 0.97 18.13
CA ARG A 28 -13.58 0.59 18.45
C ARG A 28 -12.72 0.50 17.19
N TRP A 29 -13.23 -0.11 16.12
CA TRP A 29 -12.52 -0.22 14.84
C TRP A 29 -12.22 1.16 14.21
N ALA A 30 -13.15 2.11 14.35
CA ALA A 30 -13.02 3.45 13.78
C ALA A 30 -12.37 4.48 14.73
N LYS A 31 -11.94 4.07 15.92
CA LYS A 31 -11.39 5.00 16.90
C LYS A 31 -10.05 5.56 16.41
N LEU A 32 -9.98 6.88 16.34
CA LEU A 32 -8.77 7.61 15.94
C LEU A 32 -8.06 8.15 17.19
N ASP A 33 -6.76 7.88 17.31
CA ASP A 33 -5.94 8.39 18.40
C ASP A 33 -5.40 9.79 18.07
N VAL A 34 -6.30 10.78 18.07
CA VAL A 34 -5.97 12.18 17.78
C VAL A 34 -5.37 12.84 19.03
N ASN A 35 -4.04 13.00 19.02
CA ASN A 35 -3.28 13.72 20.05
C ASN A 35 -2.21 14.58 19.37
N SER A 36 -1.80 15.71 19.97
CA SER A 36 -0.77 16.61 19.42
C SER A 36 0.54 15.89 19.07
N LYS A 37 0.95 14.92 19.89
CA LYS A 37 2.10 14.05 19.61
C LYS A 37 1.88 13.18 18.36
N ASN A 38 0.68 12.66 18.16
CA ASN A 38 0.34 11.81 17.02
C ASN A 38 0.13 12.63 15.73
N ILE A 39 -0.33 13.88 15.84
CA ILE A 39 -0.38 14.82 14.71
C ILE A 39 1.05 15.09 14.21
N LEU A 40 1.99 15.35 15.12
CA LEU A 40 3.39 15.56 14.74
C LEU A 40 4.02 14.30 14.12
N LYS A 41 3.76 13.12 14.70
CA LYS A 41 4.21 11.85 14.12
C LYS A 41 3.54 11.55 12.77
N CYS A 42 2.29 11.93 12.58
CA CYS A 42 1.60 11.81 11.30
C CYS A 42 2.27 12.69 10.23
N LEU A 43 2.58 13.95 10.55
CA LEU A 43 3.23 14.87 9.62
C LEU A 43 4.66 14.43 9.27
N LEU A 44 5.44 14.00 10.27
CA LEU A 44 6.85 13.68 10.08
C LEU A 44 7.08 12.26 9.53
N PHE A 45 6.36 11.27 10.07
CA PHE A 45 6.59 9.85 9.80
C PHE A 45 5.40 9.16 9.13
N GLY A 46 4.33 9.89 8.83
CA GLY A 46 3.14 9.35 8.18
C GLY A 46 2.21 8.54 9.10
N SER A 47 2.48 8.43 10.41
CA SER A 47 1.65 7.62 11.32
C SER A 47 0.23 8.18 11.48
N ALA A 48 -0.73 7.70 10.69
CA ALA A 48 -2.08 8.24 10.71
C ALA A 48 -2.91 7.65 11.86
N PHE A 49 -2.82 8.28 13.03
CA PHE A 49 -3.82 8.19 14.12
C PHE A 49 -4.31 6.79 14.51
N GLY A 50 -3.46 5.76 14.35
CA GLY A 50 -3.80 4.37 14.68
C GLY A 50 -4.51 3.56 13.58
N ASN A 51 -4.72 4.12 12.39
CA ASN A 51 -5.40 3.45 11.27
C ASN A 51 -4.47 3.23 10.07
N GLU A 52 -4.28 1.96 9.67
CA GLU A 52 -3.36 1.55 8.60
C GLU A 52 -3.77 2.07 7.23
N TYR A 53 -5.08 2.17 6.95
CA TYR A 53 -5.57 2.62 5.66
C TYR A 53 -5.39 4.14 5.49
N LEU A 54 -5.66 4.92 6.53
CA LEU A 54 -5.33 6.35 6.55
C LEU A 54 -3.82 6.58 6.43
N TRP A 55 -2.99 5.73 7.06
CA TRP A 55 -1.54 5.80 6.97
C TRP A 55 -1.08 5.62 5.53
N TYR A 56 -1.59 4.61 4.83
CA TYR A 56 -1.27 4.36 3.43
C TYR A 56 -1.67 5.53 2.51
N LEU A 57 -2.91 6.03 2.64
CA LEU A 57 -3.40 7.15 1.83
C LEU A 57 -2.56 8.41 2.04
N HIS A 58 -2.24 8.70 3.30
CA HIS A 58 -1.39 9.84 3.65
C HIS A 58 0.03 9.66 3.09
N ALA A 59 0.63 8.49 3.27
CA ALA A 59 1.99 8.21 2.83
C ALA A 59 2.14 8.39 1.31
N ILE A 60 1.22 7.84 0.52
CA ILE A 60 1.24 8.01 -0.93
C ILE A 60 0.94 9.46 -1.34
N GLY A 61 0.00 10.12 -0.66
CA GLY A 61 -0.26 11.55 -0.86
C GLY A 61 1.02 12.38 -0.73
N MET A 62 1.79 12.14 0.34
CA MET A 62 3.05 12.81 0.61
C MET A 62 4.14 12.46 -0.42
N VAL A 63 4.24 11.21 -0.86
CA VAL A 63 5.16 10.82 -1.95
C VAL A 63 4.89 11.64 -3.22
N TYR A 64 3.62 11.78 -3.62
CA TYR A 64 3.27 12.58 -4.80
C TYR A 64 3.61 14.07 -4.62
N VAL A 65 3.40 14.63 -3.42
CA VAL A 65 3.79 16.01 -3.10
C VAL A 65 5.29 16.19 -3.28
N VAL A 66 6.09 15.28 -2.70
CA VAL A 66 7.56 15.31 -2.76
C VAL A 66 8.05 15.16 -4.19
N VAL A 67 7.49 14.23 -4.96
CA VAL A 67 7.85 14.03 -6.37
C VAL A 67 7.50 15.27 -7.20
N TYR A 68 6.36 15.92 -6.94
CA TYR A 68 5.98 17.16 -7.61
C TYR A 68 6.98 18.29 -7.32
N PHE A 69 7.36 18.50 -6.06
CA PHE A 69 8.37 19.48 -5.70
C PHE A 69 9.76 19.13 -6.25
N ALA A 70 10.15 17.85 -6.22
CA ALA A 70 11.41 17.39 -6.78
C ALA A 70 11.50 17.62 -8.29
N ALA A 71 10.40 17.46 -9.01
CA ALA A 71 10.31 17.77 -10.44
C ALA A 71 10.45 19.28 -10.69
N LYS A 72 9.76 20.12 -9.90
CA LYS A 72 9.83 21.59 -10.01
C LYS A 72 11.22 22.13 -9.70
N SER A 73 11.90 21.57 -8.70
CA SER A 73 13.22 22.00 -8.23
C SER A 73 14.40 21.28 -8.91
N GLN A 74 14.14 20.49 -9.96
CA GLN A 74 15.15 19.69 -10.68
C GLN A 74 15.96 18.70 -9.79
N LEU A 75 15.45 18.36 -8.60
CA LEU A 75 16.08 17.43 -7.66
C LEU A 75 15.86 15.95 -8.03
N ASP A 76 15.04 15.67 -9.05
CA ASP A 76 14.72 14.31 -9.50
C ASP A 76 15.97 13.46 -9.75
N LYS A 77 17.03 14.05 -10.34
CA LYS A 77 18.32 13.37 -10.57
C LYS A 77 19.04 12.98 -9.27
N ILE A 78 18.95 13.82 -8.24
CA ILE A 78 19.58 13.58 -6.94
C ILE A 78 18.85 12.46 -6.22
N ILE A 79 17.51 12.54 -6.16
CA ILE A 79 16.70 11.51 -5.51
C ILE A 79 16.84 10.17 -6.25
N HIS A 80 16.95 10.18 -7.58
CA HIS A 80 17.21 8.98 -8.36
C HIS A 80 18.60 8.38 -8.13
N ARG A 81 19.58 9.15 -7.63
CA ARG A 81 20.87 8.60 -7.19
C ARG A 81 20.81 8.10 -5.75
N CYS A 82 19.99 8.72 -4.91
CA CYS A 82 19.87 8.39 -3.48
C CYS A 82 18.85 7.28 -3.17
N PHE A 83 17.92 6.94 -4.07
CA PHE A 83 16.91 5.90 -3.78
C PHE A 83 17.49 4.53 -3.39
N PRO A 84 18.63 4.05 -3.93
CA PRO A 84 19.18 2.76 -3.49
C PRO A 84 19.54 2.78 -2.01
N CYS A 85 20.05 3.92 -1.51
CA CYS A 85 20.31 4.10 -0.08
C CYS A 85 19.03 4.05 0.74
N LEU A 86 17.91 4.61 0.25
CA LEU A 86 16.61 4.53 0.93
C LEU A 86 16.08 3.09 0.97
N VAL A 87 16.20 2.33 -0.12
CA VAL A 87 15.78 0.92 -0.17
C VAL A 87 16.66 0.05 0.72
N ILE A 88 17.98 0.27 0.74
CA ILE A 88 18.90 -0.42 1.65
C ILE A 88 18.58 -0.07 3.10
N LEU A 89 18.33 1.22 3.40
CA LEU A 89 17.94 1.66 4.73
C LEU A 89 16.64 1.00 5.18
N TYR A 90 15.63 0.95 4.30
CA TYR A 90 14.41 0.19 4.52
C TYR A 90 14.73 -1.26 4.87
N TRP A 91 15.56 -1.92 4.05
CA TRP A 91 15.90 -3.33 4.20
C TRP A 91 16.64 -3.65 5.50
N ILE A 92 17.58 -2.79 5.90
CA ILE A 92 18.32 -2.92 7.16
C ILE A 92 17.40 -2.67 8.35
N MET A 93 16.57 -1.61 8.31
CA MET A 93 15.71 -1.24 9.44
C MET A 93 14.53 -2.19 9.62
N SER A 94 13.97 -2.73 8.53
CA SER A 94 12.87 -3.67 8.61
C SER A 94 13.33 -4.99 9.21
N GLU A 95 14.41 -5.55 8.65
CA GLU A 95 14.80 -6.94 8.94
C GLU A 95 16.24 -7.11 9.43
N GLY A 96 17.17 -6.27 8.96
CA GLY A 96 18.60 -6.36 9.28
C GLY A 96 18.94 -6.09 10.73
N THR A 97 18.27 -5.14 11.37
CA THR A 97 18.49 -4.87 12.80
C THR A 97 17.99 -6.01 13.68
N LEU A 98 16.90 -6.67 13.27
CA LEU A 98 16.39 -7.83 13.99
C LEU A 98 17.34 -9.02 13.85
N LEU A 99 17.84 -9.30 12.64
CA LEU A 99 18.79 -10.38 12.41
C LEU A 99 20.15 -10.13 13.08
N ALA A 100 20.67 -8.91 13.02
CA ALA A 100 22.01 -8.60 13.51
C ALA A 100 22.06 -8.36 15.03
N PHE A 101 21.01 -7.78 15.62
CA PHE A 101 21.02 -7.32 17.01
C PHE A 101 19.88 -7.88 17.87
N GLY A 102 19.01 -8.73 17.32
CA GLY A 102 17.84 -9.28 18.02
C GLY A 102 16.81 -8.22 18.44
N LYS A 103 16.91 -6.99 17.92
CA LYS A 103 16.02 -5.86 18.26
C LYS A 103 15.25 -5.40 17.03
N SER A 104 13.92 -5.35 17.16
CA SER A 104 13.06 -4.76 16.14
C SER A 104 13.11 -3.23 16.21
N VAL A 105 13.21 -2.61 15.04
CA VAL A 105 13.00 -1.17 14.91
C VAL A 105 11.50 -0.92 14.83
N GLN A 106 11.03 0.17 15.44
CA GLN A 106 9.61 0.51 15.41
C GLN A 106 9.14 0.74 13.95
N PRO A 107 8.04 0.09 13.50
CA PRO A 107 7.64 0.10 12.10
C PRO A 107 7.52 1.48 11.46
N PHE A 108 7.04 2.51 12.18
CA PHE A 108 6.91 3.86 11.62
C PHE A 108 8.23 4.51 11.17
N MET A 109 9.38 4.02 11.66
CA MET A 109 10.68 4.58 11.30
C MET A 109 11.13 4.20 9.89
N TYR A 110 10.71 3.04 9.39
CA TYR A 110 11.02 2.59 8.03
C TYR A 110 9.78 2.55 7.13
N ARG A 111 8.59 2.31 7.69
CA ARG A 111 7.28 2.39 7.03
C ARG A 111 6.74 3.82 7.01
N ASN A 112 7.47 4.72 6.37
CA ASN A 112 7.04 6.10 6.19
C ASN A 112 7.11 6.52 4.72
N TRP A 113 6.51 7.67 4.43
CA TRP A 113 6.43 8.22 3.08
C TRP A 113 7.80 8.48 2.46
N LEU A 114 8.87 8.67 3.25
CA LEU A 114 10.20 8.97 2.76
C LEU A 114 11.01 7.70 2.46
N VAL A 115 11.21 6.83 3.46
CA VAL A 115 12.07 5.64 3.34
C VAL A 115 11.41 4.59 2.43
N GLU A 116 10.21 4.13 2.81
CA GLU A 116 9.43 3.18 2.01
C GLU A 116 8.84 3.88 0.77
N GLY A 117 8.10 4.98 0.98
CA GLY A 117 7.33 5.61 -0.09
C GLY A 117 8.19 6.16 -1.24
N VAL A 118 9.11 7.10 -0.97
CA VAL A 118 9.99 7.67 -2.01
C VAL A 118 10.98 6.61 -2.52
N GLY A 119 11.54 5.77 -1.63
CA GLY A 119 12.45 4.69 -2.01
C GLY A 119 11.86 3.77 -3.07
N PHE A 120 10.69 3.18 -2.81
CA PHE A 120 10.03 2.27 -3.76
C PHE A 120 9.45 2.99 -4.98
N TYR A 121 8.99 4.24 -4.84
CA TYR A 121 8.53 5.03 -5.99
C TYR A 121 9.63 5.21 -7.04
N TYR A 122 10.84 5.63 -6.60
CA TYR A 122 11.97 5.83 -7.50
C TYR A 122 12.57 4.50 -7.99
N MET A 123 12.50 3.43 -7.19
CA MET A 123 12.83 2.07 -7.65
C MET A 123 11.90 1.63 -8.79
N GLY A 124 10.59 1.85 -8.66
CA GLY A 124 9.61 1.60 -9.73
C GLY A 124 9.89 2.44 -10.98
N LYS A 125 10.20 3.73 -10.80
CA LYS A 125 10.59 4.63 -11.91
C LYS A 125 11.86 4.13 -12.61
N TRP A 126 12.83 3.62 -11.86
CA TRP A 126 14.08 3.06 -12.36
C TRP A 126 13.86 1.78 -13.18
N ILE A 127 13.04 0.84 -12.68
CA ILE A 127 12.61 -0.38 -13.38
C ILE A 127 11.90 -0.02 -14.70
N ARG A 128 11.04 1.01 -14.67
CA ARG A 128 10.31 1.44 -15.87
C ARG A 128 11.23 2.03 -16.93
N LYS A 129 12.30 2.75 -16.53
CA LYS A 129 13.24 3.39 -17.45
C LYS A 129 14.26 2.42 -18.05
N HIS A 130 14.67 1.38 -17.34
CA HIS A 130 15.64 0.40 -17.86
C HIS A 130 14.95 -0.59 -18.80
N GLU A 131 15.24 -0.52 -20.09
CA GLU A 131 14.80 -1.53 -21.06
C GLU A 131 15.48 -2.86 -20.74
N CYS A 132 14.66 -3.90 -20.53
CA CYS A 132 15.08 -5.29 -20.47
C CYS A 132 16.21 -5.64 -19.49
N GLN A 133 15.84 -5.88 -18.23
CA GLN A 133 16.48 -7.04 -17.58
C GLN A 133 16.15 -8.27 -18.42
N ARG A 134 17.15 -9.08 -18.79
CA ARG A 134 16.91 -10.35 -19.47
C ARG A 134 15.94 -11.17 -18.64
N LYS A 135 14.92 -11.76 -19.26
CA LYS A 135 13.92 -12.64 -18.60
C LYS A 135 14.58 -13.63 -17.64
N THR A 136 15.71 -14.21 -18.04
CA THR A 136 16.53 -15.13 -17.24
C THR A 136 17.04 -14.52 -15.93
N LEU A 137 17.47 -13.25 -15.94
CA LEU A 137 17.94 -12.53 -14.76
C LEU A 137 16.77 -12.30 -13.78
N SER A 138 15.62 -11.85 -14.28
CA SER A 138 14.44 -11.60 -13.43
C SER A 138 13.92 -12.90 -12.80
N ILE A 139 13.91 -14.00 -13.56
CA ILE A 139 13.60 -15.34 -13.04
C ILE A 139 14.64 -15.75 -11.99
N GLY A 140 15.93 -15.55 -12.26
CA GLY A 140 17.00 -15.87 -11.31
C GLY A 140 16.85 -15.13 -9.98
N ILE A 141 16.59 -13.82 -10.01
CA ILE A 141 16.34 -13.00 -8.81
C ILE A 141 15.10 -13.51 -8.06
N LEU A 142 14.03 -13.85 -8.79
CA LEU A 142 12.81 -14.39 -8.18
C LEU A 142 13.08 -15.74 -7.48
N ILE A 143 13.81 -16.65 -8.13
CA ILE A 143 14.20 -17.95 -7.56
C ILE A 143 15.07 -17.74 -6.32
N ILE A 144 16.06 -16.85 -6.38
CA ILE A 144 16.91 -16.52 -5.23
C ILE A 144 16.07 -15.97 -4.08
N GLY A 145 15.14 -15.05 -4.36
CA GLY A 145 14.21 -14.51 -3.36
C GLY A 145 13.35 -15.60 -2.71
N SER A 146 12.83 -16.54 -3.49
CA SER A 146 12.06 -17.68 -2.98
C SER A 146 12.90 -18.63 -2.12
N ILE A 147 14.14 -18.93 -2.54
CA ILE A 147 15.06 -19.79 -1.77
C ILE A 147 15.41 -19.13 -0.43
N VAL A 148 15.78 -17.83 -0.46
CA VAL A 148 16.11 -17.07 0.75
C VAL A 148 14.91 -17.03 1.70
N THR A 149 13.72 -16.71 1.19
CA THR A 149 12.47 -16.69 1.97
C THR A 149 12.20 -18.04 2.64
N THR A 150 12.35 -19.13 1.90
CA THR A 150 12.12 -20.49 2.41
C THR A 150 13.17 -20.88 3.45
N ALA A 151 14.43 -20.51 3.23
CA ALA A 151 15.51 -20.75 4.18
C ALA A 151 15.31 -19.96 5.48
N GLU A 152 14.95 -18.67 5.38
CA GLU A 152 14.63 -17.83 6.53
C GLU A 152 13.44 -18.36 7.32
N TYR A 153 12.39 -18.83 6.64
CA TYR A 153 11.26 -19.45 7.30
C TYR A 153 11.69 -20.68 8.11
N ARG A 154 12.51 -21.56 7.54
CA ARG A 154 12.95 -22.79 8.22
C ARG A 154 13.96 -22.56 9.33
N ILE A 155 14.90 -21.62 9.16
CA ILE A 155 15.99 -21.40 10.11
C ILE A 155 15.55 -20.46 11.23
N CYS A 156 14.84 -19.39 10.90
CA CYS A 156 14.50 -18.32 11.83
C CYS A 156 13.05 -18.37 12.31
N GLY A 157 12.20 -19.25 11.77
CA GLY A 157 10.80 -19.41 12.20
C GLY A 157 9.92 -18.17 12.00
N ARG A 158 10.31 -17.28 11.07
CA ARG A 158 9.69 -15.96 10.89
C ARG A 158 8.35 -16.08 10.18
N LEU A 159 7.38 -15.23 10.54
CA LEU A 159 6.00 -15.30 10.01
C LEU A 159 5.55 -14.06 9.22
N GLU A 160 6.14 -12.88 9.43
CA GLU A 160 5.57 -11.62 8.90
C GLU A 160 6.35 -11.01 7.74
N PHE A 161 7.68 -10.88 7.83
CA PHE A 161 8.52 -10.33 6.77
C PHE A 161 9.82 -11.14 6.61
N TYR A 162 10.18 -11.35 5.35
CA TYR A 162 11.37 -12.11 4.91
C TYR A 162 12.30 -11.21 4.11
N PHE A 163 13.61 -11.36 4.29
CA PHE A 163 14.60 -10.71 3.42
C PHE A 163 14.40 -11.04 1.95
N GLY A 164 14.00 -12.29 1.66
CA GLY A 164 13.77 -12.74 0.29
C GLY A 164 12.58 -12.06 -0.42
N ASN A 165 11.69 -11.36 0.30
CA ASN A 165 10.54 -10.68 -0.31
C ASN A 165 10.96 -9.55 -1.26
N LEU A 166 11.97 -8.76 -0.92
CA LEU A 166 12.45 -7.66 -1.76
C LEU A 166 12.95 -8.12 -3.14
N PRO A 167 13.89 -9.10 -3.23
CA PRO A 167 14.31 -9.64 -4.51
C PRO A 167 13.16 -10.35 -5.24
N MET A 168 12.24 -11.01 -4.53
CA MET A 168 11.07 -11.64 -5.14
C MET A 168 10.13 -10.63 -5.80
N VAL A 169 9.78 -9.55 -5.10
CA VAL A 169 8.94 -8.45 -5.63
C VAL A 169 9.64 -7.76 -6.80
N TYR A 170 10.94 -7.47 -6.67
CA TYR A 170 11.72 -6.88 -7.75
C TYR A 170 11.73 -7.78 -9.00
N GLY A 171 12.04 -9.08 -8.82
CA GLY A 171 12.06 -10.06 -9.90
C GLY A 171 10.71 -10.19 -10.60
N MET A 172 9.61 -10.18 -9.84
CA MET A 172 8.25 -10.27 -10.37
C MET A 172 7.86 -9.02 -11.17
N LEU A 173 8.16 -7.82 -10.66
CA LEU A 173 7.90 -6.55 -11.38
C LEU A 173 8.75 -6.44 -12.65
N ALA A 174 10.02 -6.84 -12.59
CA ALA A 174 10.90 -6.87 -13.76
C ALA A 174 10.42 -7.88 -14.80
N LEU A 175 10.00 -9.08 -14.37
CA LEU A 175 9.46 -10.11 -15.25
C LEU A 175 8.16 -9.65 -15.93
N GLY A 176 7.26 -9.00 -15.19
CA GLY A 176 6.01 -8.45 -15.71
C GLY A 176 6.19 -7.43 -16.84
N LYS A 177 7.36 -6.76 -16.91
CA LYS A 177 7.72 -5.88 -18.02
C LYS A 177 8.18 -6.63 -19.27
N THR A 178 8.80 -7.80 -19.09
CA THR A 178 9.36 -8.62 -20.18
C THR A 178 8.39 -9.60 -20.81
N VAL A 179 7.34 -9.97 -20.07
CA VAL A 179 6.36 -10.96 -20.50
C VAL A 179 5.12 -10.25 -21.01
N HIS A 180 4.76 -10.47 -22.28
CA HIS A 180 3.44 -10.10 -22.77
C HIS A 180 2.39 -10.99 -22.11
N ILE A 181 1.60 -10.40 -21.22
CA ILE A 181 0.45 -11.05 -20.61
C ILE A 181 -0.70 -10.97 -21.62
N LYS A 182 -1.34 -12.12 -21.91
CA LYS A 182 -2.51 -12.18 -22.78
C LYS A 182 -3.61 -11.24 -22.28
N ASP A 183 -4.29 -10.57 -23.20
CA ASP A 183 -5.41 -9.66 -22.90
C ASP A 183 -6.64 -10.44 -22.44
N ASN A 184 -6.60 -10.86 -21.17
CA ASN A 184 -7.73 -11.44 -20.45
C ASN A 184 -8.35 -10.37 -19.54
N ILE A 185 -9.61 -10.58 -19.12
CA ILE A 185 -10.32 -9.68 -18.20
C ILE A 185 -9.50 -9.40 -16.92
N LEU A 186 -8.84 -10.41 -16.37
CA LEU A 186 -7.94 -10.28 -15.22
C LEU A 186 -6.74 -9.35 -15.49
N SER A 187 -6.12 -9.45 -16.67
CA SER A 187 -5.01 -8.58 -17.09
C SER A 187 -5.48 -7.12 -17.23
N MET A 188 -6.68 -6.93 -17.80
CA MET A 188 -7.31 -5.61 -17.92
C MET A 188 -7.62 -4.99 -16.56
N ILE A 189 -8.18 -5.78 -15.63
CA ILE A 189 -8.46 -5.33 -14.25
C ILE A 189 -7.15 -4.93 -13.55
N GLY A 190 -6.11 -5.77 -13.63
CA GLY A 190 -4.82 -5.48 -13.01
C GLY A 190 -4.14 -4.22 -13.58
N SER A 191 -4.18 -4.03 -14.90
CA SER A 191 -3.49 -2.91 -15.57
C SER A 191 -4.23 -1.58 -15.43
N LYS A 192 -5.55 -1.56 -15.56
CA LYS A 192 -6.34 -0.32 -15.58
C LYS A 192 -7.00 0.02 -14.25
N HIS A 193 -7.31 -1.00 -13.43
CA HIS A 193 -8.19 -0.84 -12.27
C HIS A 193 -7.53 -1.15 -10.93
N SER A 194 -6.29 -1.66 -10.88
CA SER A 194 -5.59 -2.04 -9.64
C SER A 194 -5.58 -0.93 -8.58
N LEU A 195 -5.23 0.30 -8.95
CA LEU A 195 -5.25 1.44 -8.02
C LEU A 195 -6.66 1.73 -7.51
N HIS A 196 -7.66 1.65 -8.38
CA HIS A 196 -9.05 1.93 -8.02
C HIS A 196 -9.59 0.84 -7.11
N LEU A 197 -9.32 -0.44 -7.39
CA LEU A 197 -9.67 -1.56 -6.52
C LEU A 197 -9.14 -1.35 -5.11
N TYR A 198 -7.86 -0.97 -4.99
CA TYR A 198 -7.26 -0.70 -3.69
C TYR A 198 -7.92 0.49 -2.96
N LEU A 199 -8.22 1.58 -3.67
CA LEU A 199 -8.80 2.78 -3.07
C LEU A 199 -10.24 2.57 -2.61
N TYR A 200 -11.04 1.79 -3.33
CA TYR A 200 -12.47 1.64 -3.06
C TYR A 200 -12.82 0.37 -2.29
N SER A 201 -11.92 -0.61 -2.19
CA SER A 201 -12.19 -1.83 -1.43
C SER A 201 -12.57 -1.56 0.03
N PRO A 202 -11.98 -0.58 0.75
CA PRO A 202 -12.38 -0.33 2.13
C PRO A 202 -13.75 0.34 2.22
N PHE A 203 -14.16 1.07 1.17
CA PHE A 203 -15.49 1.67 1.12
C PHE A 203 -16.55 0.59 0.99
N VAL A 204 -16.34 -0.34 0.06
CA VAL A 204 -17.20 -1.51 -0.12
C VAL A 204 -17.21 -2.36 1.15
N ALA A 205 -16.05 -2.59 1.77
CA ALA A 205 -15.94 -3.28 3.06
C ALA A 205 -16.77 -2.59 4.15
N CYS A 206 -16.63 -1.28 4.29
CA CYS A 206 -17.38 -0.49 5.27
C CYS A 206 -18.89 -0.60 5.06
N VAL A 207 -19.38 -0.48 3.82
CA VAL A 207 -20.80 -0.63 3.49
C VAL A 207 -21.31 -2.03 3.84
N PHE A 208 -20.57 -3.09 3.46
CA PHE A 208 -20.98 -4.47 3.79
C PHE A 208 -20.93 -4.75 5.30
N SER A 209 -19.94 -4.23 6.01
CA SER A 209 -19.87 -4.34 7.47
C SER A 209 -21.03 -3.61 8.15
N LEU A 210 -21.40 -2.41 7.68
CA LEU A 210 -22.58 -1.69 8.18
C LEU A 210 -23.87 -2.47 7.92
N LEU A 211 -24.06 -2.98 6.70
CA LEU A 211 -25.23 -3.81 6.36
C LEU A 211 -25.30 -5.08 7.21
N GLN A 212 -24.17 -5.77 7.41
CA GLN A 212 -24.11 -6.94 8.28
C GLN A 212 -24.54 -6.60 9.71
N MET A 213 -24.04 -5.47 10.24
CA MET A 213 -24.37 -5.05 11.59
C MET A 213 -25.84 -4.66 11.75
N ILE A 214 -26.42 -3.98 10.76
CA ILE A 214 -27.84 -3.61 10.77
C ILE A 214 -28.74 -4.84 10.67
N LEU A 215 -28.43 -5.76 9.76
CA LEU A 215 -29.29 -6.91 9.44
C LEU A 215 -29.14 -8.08 10.41
N PHE A 216 -27.91 -8.38 10.83
CA PHE A 216 -27.59 -9.61 11.57
C PHE A 216 -27.02 -9.36 12.96
N GLN A 217 -26.69 -8.10 13.31
CA GLN A 217 -26.11 -7.71 14.60
C GLN A 217 -24.92 -8.59 15.04
N THR A 218 -24.19 -9.16 14.08
CA THR A 218 -23.10 -10.11 14.33
C THR A 218 -21.89 -9.75 13.48
N THR A 219 -20.71 -10.12 13.96
CA THR A 219 -19.45 -10.08 13.21
C THR A 219 -19.01 -11.46 12.73
N ARG A 220 -19.81 -12.51 12.99
CA ARG A 220 -19.54 -13.88 12.52
C ARG A 220 -19.51 -13.92 10.99
N HIS A 221 -18.64 -14.77 10.42
CA HIS A 221 -18.42 -14.96 8.97
C HIS A 221 -17.67 -13.84 8.23
N GLN A 222 -16.65 -13.25 8.85
CA GLN A 222 -15.78 -12.27 8.15
C GLN A 222 -15.13 -12.81 6.88
N GLU A 223 -14.89 -14.13 6.78
CA GLU A 223 -14.34 -14.78 5.59
C GLU A 223 -15.27 -14.61 4.37
N VAL A 224 -16.56 -14.87 4.55
CA VAL A 224 -17.58 -14.72 3.50
C VAL A 224 -17.68 -13.25 3.06
N ILE A 225 -17.65 -12.34 4.03
CA ILE A 225 -17.69 -10.90 3.76
C ILE A 225 -16.47 -10.45 2.98
N THR A 226 -15.29 -10.96 3.31
CA THR A 226 -14.06 -10.65 2.58
C THR A 226 -14.19 -11.05 1.11
N VAL A 227 -14.73 -12.24 0.83
CA VAL A 227 -14.99 -12.68 -0.56
C VAL A 227 -16.01 -11.78 -1.25
N VAL A 228 -17.12 -11.46 -0.58
CA VAL A 228 -18.17 -10.58 -1.13
C VAL A 228 -17.65 -9.17 -1.39
N VAL A 229 -16.78 -8.64 -0.53
CA VAL A 229 -16.13 -7.34 -0.71
C VAL A 229 -15.21 -7.36 -1.92
N VAL A 230 -14.40 -8.41 -2.10
CA VAL A 230 -13.52 -8.53 -3.27
C VAL A 230 -14.35 -8.58 -4.56
N LEU A 231 -15.39 -9.40 -4.60
CA LEU A 231 -16.27 -9.52 -5.76
C LEU A 231 -17.05 -8.22 -6.02
N GLY A 232 -17.62 -7.63 -4.97
CA GLY A 232 -18.38 -6.38 -5.04
C GLY A 232 -17.54 -5.20 -5.48
N THR A 233 -16.31 -5.08 -4.96
CA THR A 233 -15.36 -4.03 -5.37
C THR A 233 -14.96 -4.23 -6.83
N THR A 234 -14.67 -5.47 -7.23
CA THR A 234 -14.32 -5.78 -8.62
C THR A 234 -15.46 -5.43 -9.57
N TRP A 235 -16.69 -5.85 -9.23
CA TRP A 235 -17.88 -5.53 -10.00
C TRP A 235 -18.11 -4.03 -10.14
N LEU A 236 -18.01 -3.30 -9.02
CA LEU A 236 -18.23 -1.86 -8.95
C LEU A 236 -17.20 -1.08 -9.77
N VAL A 237 -15.92 -1.45 -9.68
CA VAL A 237 -14.84 -0.80 -10.44
C VAL A 237 -14.91 -1.11 -11.95
N MET A 238 -15.46 -2.26 -12.33
CA MET A 238 -15.70 -2.61 -13.73
C MET A 238 -16.88 -1.86 -14.37
N GLN A 239 -17.72 -1.17 -13.60
CA GLN A 239 -18.86 -0.44 -14.16
C GLN A 239 -18.42 0.83 -14.88
N GLY A 240 -18.84 0.99 -16.14
CA GLY A 240 -18.52 2.17 -16.95
C GLY A 240 -19.09 3.49 -16.41
N TRP A 241 -20.14 3.46 -15.59
CA TRP A 241 -20.65 4.66 -14.91
C TRP A 241 -19.75 5.07 -13.73
N PHE A 242 -19.17 4.11 -13.02
CA PHE A 242 -18.28 4.37 -11.89
C PHE A 242 -16.97 4.98 -12.36
N ILE A 243 -16.41 4.46 -13.46
CA ILE A 243 -15.23 5.04 -14.12
C ILE A 243 -15.51 6.50 -14.53
N ARG A 244 -16.66 6.76 -15.17
CA ARG A 244 -17.06 8.12 -15.57
C ARG A 244 -17.29 9.05 -14.37
N ALA A 245 -17.83 8.54 -13.26
CA ALA A 245 -18.00 9.30 -12.02
C ALA A 245 -16.63 9.64 -11.38
N ILE A 246 -15.67 8.72 -11.42
CA ILE A 246 -14.29 8.96 -10.95
C ILE A 246 -13.58 9.97 -11.86
N GLU A 247 -13.73 9.85 -13.16
CA GLU A 247 -13.17 10.82 -14.11
C GLU A 247 -13.77 12.21 -13.88
N LYS A 248 -15.05 12.30 -13.55
CA LYS A 248 -15.68 13.56 -13.13
C LYS A 248 -15.15 14.07 -11.78
N LEU A 249 -14.84 13.18 -10.84
CA LEU A 249 -14.16 13.54 -9.58
C LEU A 249 -12.68 13.92 -9.78
N LYS A 250 -12.07 13.55 -10.92
CA LYS A 250 -10.76 14.03 -11.37
C LYS A 250 -10.83 15.43 -12.02
N ILE A 251 -11.99 16.07 -12.10
CA ILE A 251 -12.14 17.40 -12.72
C ILE A 251 -11.64 18.48 -11.75
N ALA A 252 -10.68 19.25 -12.27
CA ALA A 252 -9.84 20.29 -11.68
C ALA A 252 -8.57 19.79 -10.99
#